data_AF-A0A7R9DPZ4-F1
#
_entry.id   AF-A0A7R9DPZ4-F1
#
_cell.length_a   1.000
_cell.length_b   1.000
_cell.length_c   1.000
_cell.angle_alpha   90.00
_cell.angle_beta   90.00
_cell.angle_gamma   90.00
#
_symmetry.space_group_name_H-M   'P 1'
#
loop_
_entity.id
_entity.type
_entity.pdbx_description
1 polymer ?
#
loop_
_entity_poly.entity_id
_entity_poly.type
_entity_poly.pdbx_seq_one_letter_code
_entity_poly.pdbx_strand_id
1 'polypeptide(L)'
;MKPLAVAMLTLPASSYCEAEWYEWSAFHLKLFICFKKSGGIMVRHRKRKTDMWLFSENDMRAAVDLVSKGMSLRQAAAKNVNFGTLFRYVKKKAKANEGSEILMCPKYNSRRIFTNEQEVALVSYLVQCAKMCYRLNTVETRRLAFEIVQHNGLEIPLCWLEKKMA
;
A
#
# COMPACT_ATOMS: atom_id res chain seq x y z
N MET A 1 -29.21 74.55 -30.26
CA MET A 1 -28.31 73.39 -30.09
C MET A 1 -28.84 72.54 -28.93
N LYS A 2 -29.28 71.30 -29.21
CA LYS A 2 -29.27 70.19 -28.24
C LYS A 2 -27.86 69.55 -28.36
N PRO A 3 -27.25 68.87 -27.35
CA PRO A 3 -27.92 67.77 -26.63
C PRO A 3 -27.44 67.38 -25.20
N LEU A 4 -28.33 66.65 -24.52
CA LEU A 4 -28.11 65.42 -23.74
C LEU A 4 -26.90 65.29 -22.80
N ALA A 5 -27.16 65.31 -21.49
CA ALA A 5 -26.42 64.54 -20.48
C ALA A 5 -27.46 63.73 -19.67
N VAL A 6 -27.78 62.53 -20.14
CA VAL A 6 -27.37 61.24 -19.56
C VAL A 6 -27.77 61.10 -18.09
N ALA A 7 -28.86 60.36 -17.88
CA ALA A 7 -29.27 59.85 -16.59
C ALA A 7 -28.15 59.00 -15.97
N MET A 8 -27.65 59.40 -14.81
CA MET A 8 -26.96 58.49 -13.89
C MET A 8 -27.93 58.12 -12.77
N LEU A 9 -28.62 57.01 -12.97
CA LEU A 9 -29.19 56.24 -11.87
C LEU A 9 -28.01 55.75 -11.03
N THR A 10 -27.80 56.37 -9.87
CA THR A 10 -26.96 55.80 -8.82
C THR A 10 -27.69 54.60 -8.22
N LEU A 11 -27.36 53.40 -8.70
CA LEU A 11 -27.63 52.17 -7.97
C LEU A 11 -26.67 52.10 -6.77
N PRO A 12 -27.14 52.02 -5.52
CA PRO A 12 -26.28 51.66 -4.41
C PRO A 12 -25.96 50.15 -4.52
N ALA A 13 -24.78 49.84 -5.05
CA ALA A 13 -24.13 48.55 -4.83
C ALA A 13 -23.57 48.51 -3.40
N SER A 14 -24.41 48.17 -2.42
CA SER A 14 -23.96 47.78 -1.07
C SER A 14 -25.13 47.28 -0.24
N SER A 15 -25.34 45.96 -0.19
CA SER A 15 -26.03 45.31 0.95
C SER A 15 -26.08 43.78 0.91
N TYR A 16 -25.49 43.11 -0.08
CA TYR A 16 -25.49 41.65 -0.10
C TYR A 16 -24.11 41.15 -0.54
N CYS A 17 -23.17 40.95 0.41
CA CYS A 17 -22.01 40.04 0.24
C CYS A 17 -21.05 39.98 1.44
N GLU A 18 -21.46 40.20 2.69
CA GLU A 18 -20.57 39.95 3.86
C GLU A 18 -21.12 38.97 4.91
N ALA A 19 -22.38 38.53 4.78
CA ALA A 19 -22.99 37.63 5.77
C ALA A 19 -22.68 36.13 5.54
N GLU A 20 -22.26 35.71 4.35
CA GLU A 20 -22.04 34.28 4.05
C GLU A 20 -20.68 33.75 4.53
N TRP A 21 -19.67 34.60 4.69
CA TRP A 21 -18.32 34.16 5.08
C TRP A 21 -18.22 33.72 6.54
N TYR A 22 -19.06 34.25 7.42
CA TYR A 22 -19.08 33.85 8.84
C TYR A 22 -19.84 32.55 9.08
N GLU A 23 -20.88 32.25 8.29
CA GLU A 23 -21.58 30.96 8.35
C GLU A 23 -20.74 29.80 7.82
N TRP A 24 -19.95 30.01 6.76
CA TRP A 24 -19.02 29.01 6.25
C TRP A 24 -17.85 28.74 7.22
N SER A 25 -17.37 29.77 7.95
CA SER A 25 -16.36 29.59 9.00
C SER A 25 -16.87 28.77 10.20
N ALA A 26 -18.14 28.98 10.59
CA ALA A 26 -18.79 28.23 11.65
C ALA A 26 -19.14 26.79 11.22
N PHE A 27 -19.49 26.58 9.95
CA PHE A 27 -19.63 25.24 9.36
C PHE A 27 -18.28 24.50 9.32
N HIS A 28 -17.19 25.18 8.98
CA HIS A 28 -15.85 24.59 8.99
C HIS A 28 -15.38 24.21 10.40
N LEU A 29 -15.61 25.05 11.41
CA LEU A 29 -15.29 24.70 12.81
C LEU A 29 -16.19 23.58 13.37
N LYS A 30 -17.48 23.53 13.00
CA LYS A 30 -18.37 22.42 13.38
C LYS A 30 -18.03 21.10 12.66
N LEU A 31 -17.63 21.13 11.38
CA LEU A 31 -17.14 19.94 10.66
C LEU A 31 -15.79 19.46 11.22
N PHE A 32 -14.90 20.37 11.63
CA PHE A 32 -13.61 20.01 12.23
C PHE A 32 -13.76 19.36 13.62
N ILE A 33 -14.73 19.81 14.42
CA ILE A 33 -15.02 19.22 15.75
C ILE A 33 -15.78 17.88 15.61
N CYS A 34 -16.63 17.72 14.59
CA CYS A 34 -17.36 16.46 14.35
C CYS A 34 -16.43 15.34 13.83
N PHE A 35 -15.41 15.67 13.03
CA PHE A 35 -14.47 14.67 12.48
C PHE A 35 -13.56 14.01 13.53
N LYS A 36 -13.32 14.65 14.69
CA LYS A 36 -12.61 14.01 15.81
C LYS A 36 -13.43 12.94 16.54
N LYS A 37 -14.74 12.83 16.29
CA LYS A 37 -15.65 11.92 17.00
C LYS A 37 -16.08 10.70 16.20
N SER A 38 -15.73 10.62 14.92
CA SER A 38 -15.80 9.36 14.17
C SER A 38 -14.54 8.57 14.48
N GLY A 39 -14.63 7.62 15.40
CA GLY A 39 -13.60 6.61 15.61
C GLY A 39 -13.17 6.07 14.26
N GLY A 40 -11.94 6.41 13.87
CA GLY A 40 -11.36 5.99 12.60
C GLY A 40 -11.59 4.49 12.46
N ILE A 41 -12.13 4.08 11.31
CA ILE A 41 -12.36 2.67 10.96
C ILE A 41 -11.13 1.90 11.41
N MET A 42 -11.27 1.15 12.51
CA MET A 42 -10.15 0.45 13.10
C MET A 42 -9.65 -0.53 12.04
N VAL A 43 -8.50 -0.24 11.44
CA VAL A 43 -7.83 -1.18 10.55
C VAL A 43 -7.61 -2.43 11.39
N ARG A 44 -8.31 -3.52 11.06
CA ARG A 44 -8.21 -4.77 11.80
C ARG A 44 -6.75 -5.20 11.80
N HIS A 45 -6.03 -4.96 12.90
CA HIS A 45 -4.69 -5.49 13.11
C HIS A 45 -4.80 -7.00 13.36
N ARG A 46 -4.94 -7.76 12.27
CA ARG A 46 -4.99 -9.22 12.32
C ARG A 46 -3.62 -9.72 12.77
N LYS A 47 -3.51 -10.09 14.04
CA LYS A 47 -2.36 -10.86 14.51
C LYS A 47 -2.29 -12.17 13.74
N ARG A 48 -1.11 -12.49 13.24
CA ARG A 48 -0.86 -13.70 12.47
C ARG A 48 -1.13 -14.90 13.37
N LYS A 49 -1.84 -15.91 12.84
CA LYS A 49 -2.18 -17.14 13.59
C LYS A 49 -1.12 -18.24 13.43
N THR A 50 -0.27 -18.15 12.42
CA THR A 50 0.65 -19.23 12.04
C THR A 50 2.08 -18.72 11.91
N ASP A 51 3.01 -19.46 12.49
CA ASP A 51 4.45 -19.20 12.39
C ASP A 51 5.06 -19.73 11.08
N MET A 52 4.22 -20.31 10.22
CA MET A 52 4.60 -20.62 8.84
C MET A 52 5.29 -19.40 8.25
N TRP A 53 6.43 -19.58 7.60
CA TRP A 53 7.17 -18.53 6.88
C TRP A 53 8.00 -17.56 7.76
N LEU A 54 8.09 -17.75 9.08
CA LEU A 54 9.11 -17.11 9.93
C LEU A 54 10.24 -18.11 10.17
N PHE A 55 11.34 -17.99 9.43
CA PHE A 55 12.56 -18.74 9.74
C PHE A 55 13.77 -17.95 9.25
N SER A 56 14.89 -18.09 9.93
CA SER A 56 16.18 -17.61 9.46
C SER A 56 16.74 -18.57 8.41
N GLU A 57 17.55 -18.05 7.49
CA GLU A 57 18.26 -18.90 6.53
C GLU A 57 19.17 -19.92 7.21
N ASN A 58 19.83 -19.47 8.27
CA ASN A 58 20.78 -20.28 9.04
C ASN A 58 20.07 -21.47 9.70
N ASP A 59 18.91 -21.23 10.30
CA ASP A 59 18.10 -22.26 10.95
C ASP A 59 17.63 -23.30 9.94
N MET A 60 17.23 -22.86 8.74
CA MET A 60 16.84 -23.77 7.65
C MET A 60 17.98 -24.63 7.15
N ARG A 61 19.16 -24.05 6.92
CA ARG A 61 20.34 -24.80 6.47
C ARG A 61 20.72 -25.86 7.51
N ALA A 62 20.80 -25.45 8.78
CA ALA A 62 21.08 -26.36 9.89
C ALA A 62 20.07 -27.51 9.96
N ALA A 63 18.76 -27.21 9.85
CA ALA A 63 17.71 -28.23 9.87
C ALA A 63 17.82 -29.22 8.70
N VAL A 64 18.11 -28.74 7.49
CA VAL A 64 18.29 -29.59 6.30
C VAL A 64 19.51 -30.48 6.45
N ASP A 65 20.62 -29.97 6.98
CA ASP A 65 21.84 -30.75 7.19
C ASP A 65 21.66 -31.85 8.24
N LEU A 66 20.86 -31.60 9.28
CA LEU A 66 20.50 -32.63 10.27
C LEU A 66 19.66 -33.76 9.64
N VAL A 67 18.76 -33.42 8.71
CA VAL A 67 18.00 -34.42 7.95
C VAL A 67 18.92 -35.20 7.01
N SER A 68 19.88 -34.53 6.35
CA SER A 68 20.90 -35.21 5.55
C SER A 68 21.77 -36.17 6.37
N LYS A 69 22.00 -35.88 7.66
CA LYS A 69 22.69 -36.77 8.61
C LYS A 69 21.84 -37.95 9.12
N GLY A 70 20.58 -38.07 8.68
CA GLY A 70 19.70 -39.19 9.03
C GLY A 70 18.72 -38.93 10.18
N MET A 71 18.61 -37.71 10.69
CA MET A 71 17.58 -37.39 11.69
C MET A 71 16.18 -37.34 11.08
N SER A 72 15.16 -37.66 11.89
CA SER A 72 13.78 -37.53 11.45
C SER A 72 13.39 -36.06 11.22
N LEU A 73 12.56 -35.82 10.20
CA LEU A 73 12.05 -34.48 9.85
C LEU A 73 11.38 -33.77 11.03
N ARG A 74 10.66 -34.51 11.89
CA ARG A 74 9.98 -33.96 13.07
C ARG A 74 10.97 -33.50 14.14
N GLN A 75 12.05 -34.24 14.36
CA GLN A 75 13.10 -33.85 15.30
C GLN A 75 13.91 -32.65 14.79
N ALA A 76 14.20 -32.61 13.49
CA ALA A 76 14.88 -31.46 12.88
C ALA A 76 14.01 -30.19 12.92
N ALA A 77 12.69 -30.31 12.73
CA ALA A 77 11.74 -29.20 12.81
C ALA A 77 11.58 -28.62 14.23
N ALA A 78 11.89 -29.37 15.29
CA ALA A 78 11.85 -28.86 16.66
C ALA A 78 12.82 -27.67 16.89
N LYS A 79 13.82 -27.49 16.02
CA LYS A 79 14.80 -26.41 16.06
C LYS A 79 14.32 -25.17 15.28
N ASN A 80 13.19 -24.60 15.70
CA ASN A 80 12.67 -23.31 15.20
C ASN A 80 12.26 -23.26 13.71
N VAL A 81 11.97 -24.40 13.09
CA VAL A 81 11.54 -24.46 11.68
C VAL A 81 10.25 -25.26 11.57
N ASN A 82 9.26 -24.72 10.85
CA ASN A 82 8.03 -25.49 10.64
C ASN A 82 8.30 -26.77 9.80
N PHE A 83 7.68 -27.88 10.21
CA PHE A 83 7.80 -29.18 9.56
C PHE A 83 7.49 -29.13 8.07
N GLY A 84 6.38 -28.48 7.69
CA GLY A 84 5.95 -28.41 6.28
C GLY A 84 6.93 -27.63 5.40
N THR A 85 7.54 -26.58 5.95
CA THR A 85 8.58 -25.82 5.22
C THR A 85 9.84 -26.66 5.09
N LEU A 86 10.30 -27.32 6.16
CA LEU A 86 11.48 -28.19 6.10
C LEU A 86 11.34 -29.29 5.05
N PHE A 87 10.22 -30.01 5.05
CA PHE A 87 9.93 -31.04 4.06
C PHE A 87 10.02 -30.52 2.61
N ARG A 88 9.47 -29.33 2.35
CA ARG A 88 9.55 -28.69 1.03
C ARG A 88 11.00 -28.41 0.63
N TYR A 89 11.84 -27.92 1.53
CA TYR A 89 13.25 -27.63 1.24
C TYR A 89 14.10 -28.88 1.07
N VAL A 90 13.85 -29.94 1.84
CA VAL A 90 14.50 -31.25 1.64
C VAL A 90 14.17 -31.80 0.26
N LYS A 91 12.89 -31.75 -0.16
CA LYS A 91 12.48 -32.15 -1.51
C LYS A 91 13.08 -31.26 -2.61
N LYS A 92 13.23 -29.96 -2.33
CA LYS A 92 13.91 -29.01 -3.23
C LYS A 92 15.38 -29.37 -3.40
N LYS A 93 16.07 -29.75 -2.32
CA LYS A 93 17.46 -30.24 -2.33
C LYS A 93 17.63 -31.55 -3.09
N ALA A 94 16.74 -32.51 -2.86
CA ALA A 94 16.76 -33.79 -3.57
C ALA A 94 16.54 -33.67 -5.10
N LYS A 95 15.85 -32.61 -5.55
CA LYS A 95 15.62 -32.33 -6.98
C LYS A 95 16.73 -31.52 -7.63
N ALA A 96 17.63 -30.94 -6.85
CA ALA A 96 18.67 -30.07 -7.37
C ALA A 96 19.91 -30.91 -7.71
N ASN A 97 20.61 -30.55 -8.77
CA ASN A 97 21.84 -31.24 -9.15
C ASN A 97 22.91 -31.07 -8.06
N GLU A 98 23.75 -32.10 -7.88
CA GLU A 98 24.90 -32.06 -6.98
C GLU A 98 25.80 -30.87 -7.36
N GLY A 99 25.89 -29.87 -6.47
CA GLY A 99 26.66 -28.64 -6.69
C GLY A 99 25.84 -27.35 -6.88
N SER A 100 24.51 -27.43 -6.93
CA SER A 100 23.67 -26.22 -6.99
C SER A 100 23.45 -25.62 -5.60
N GLU A 101 23.88 -24.37 -5.40
CA GLU A 101 23.58 -23.61 -4.18
C GLU A 101 22.10 -23.23 -4.13
N ILE A 102 21.34 -23.93 -3.28
CA ILE A 102 19.93 -23.65 -3.09
C ILE A 102 19.78 -22.56 -2.03
N LEU A 103 19.26 -21.41 -2.44
CA LEU A 103 18.78 -20.40 -1.50
C LEU A 103 17.71 -21.03 -0.59
N MET A 104 18.04 -21.10 0.70
CA MET A 104 17.16 -21.61 1.74
C MET A 104 16.22 -20.51 2.25
N CYS A 105 16.42 -19.27 1.80
CA CYS A 105 15.49 -18.16 1.98
C CYS A 105 14.28 -18.20 1.03
N PRO A 106 13.09 -17.74 1.47
CA PRO A 106 11.98 -17.46 0.57
C PRO A 106 12.28 -16.22 -0.29
N LYS A 107 11.97 -16.29 -1.59
CA LYS A 107 12.19 -15.17 -2.53
C LYS A 107 10.97 -14.24 -2.58
N TYR A 108 10.83 -13.37 -1.58
CA TYR A 108 9.69 -12.44 -1.46
C TYR A 108 9.70 -11.33 -2.51
N ASN A 109 10.87 -10.91 -2.97
CA ASN A 109 11.02 -9.72 -3.82
C ASN A 109 11.04 -10.04 -5.33
N SER A 110 10.71 -11.28 -5.73
CA SER A 110 10.90 -11.72 -7.12
C SER A 110 10.01 -11.02 -8.15
N ARG A 111 8.87 -10.46 -7.73
CA ARG A 111 7.89 -9.80 -8.61
C ARG A 111 7.59 -8.37 -8.16
N ARG A 112 8.56 -7.74 -7.52
CA ARG A 112 8.41 -6.36 -7.07
C ARG A 112 8.58 -5.43 -8.26
N ILE A 113 7.56 -4.62 -8.52
CA ILE A 113 7.54 -3.67 -9.65
C ILE A 113 8.10 -2.31 -9.19
N PHE A 114 7.67 -1.84 -8.01
CA PHE A 114 8.11 -0.55 -7.48
C PHE A 114 9.42 -0.66 -6.69
N THR A 115 10.22 0.39 -6.76
CA THR A 115 11.38 0.55 -5.84
C THR A 115 10.91 0.98 -4.44
N ASN A 116 11.77 0.82 -3.43
CA ASN A 116 11.48 1.29 -2.07
C ASN A 116 11.08 2.78 -2.06
N GLU A 117 11.79 3.60 -2.83
CA GLU A 117 11.57 5.04 -2.90
C GLU A 117 10.21 5.39 -3.52
N GLN A 118 9.84 4.69 -4.61
CA GLN A 118 8.56 4.86 -5.26
C GLN A 118 7.39 4.46 -4.35
N GLU A 119 7.53 3.37 -3.59
CA GLU A 119 6.51 2.96 -2.62
C GLU A 119 6.33 4.01 -1.51
N VAL A 120 7.43 4.59 -1.01
CA VAL A 120 7.37 5.66 0.00
C VAL A 120 6.68 6.91 -0.56
N ALA A 121 6.99 7.31 -1.80
CA ALA A 121 6.35 8.43 -2.47
C ALA A 121 4.84 8.19 -2.72
N LEU A 122 4.47 6.98 -3.12
CA LEU A 122 3.06 6.61 -3.29
C LEU A 122 2.30 6.68 -1.96
N VAL A 123 2.88 6.13 -0.88
CA VAL A 123 2.27 6.15 0.45
C VAL A 123 2.11 7.58 0.96
N SER A 124 3.12 8.43 0.79
CA SER A 124 3.04 9.82 1.23
C SER A 124 1.95 10.58 0.48
N TYR A 125 1.82 10.36 -0.83
CA TYR A 125 0.74 10.93 -1.64
C TYR A 125 -0.66 10.47 -1.17
N LEU A 126 -0.84 9.16 -0.95
CA LEU A 126 -2.13 8.63 -0.48
C LEU A 126 -2.52 9.19 0.91
N VAL A 127 -1.55 9.36 1.80
CA VAL A 127 -1.76 9.99 3.12
C VAL A 127 -2.15 11.46 2.96
N GLN A 128 -1.56 12.19 2.02
CA GLN A 128 -1.94 13.57 1.72
C GLN A 128 -3.38 13.66 1.17
N CYS A 129 -3.74 12.82 0.19
CA CYS A 129 -5.11 12.76 -0.34
C CYS A 129 -6.14 12.48 0.77
N ALA A 130 -5.84 11.54 1.66
CA ALA A 130 -6.70 11.21 2.79
C ALA A 130 -6.89 12.39 3.76
N LYS A 131 -5.86 13.23 3.96
CA LYS A 131 -5.94 14.45 4.78
C LYS A 131 -6.79 15.54 4.13
N MET A 132 -6.77 15.64 2.80
CA MET A 132 -7.54 16.61 2.02
C MET A 132 -9.02 16.19 1.82
N CYS A 133 -9.51 15.19 2.55
CA CYS A 133 -10.85 14.60 2.42
C CYS A 133 -11.16 13.96 1.05
N TYR A 134 -10.17 13.82 0.16
CA TYR A 134 -10.26 13.04 -1.07
C TYR A 134 -9.78 11.62 -0.79
N ARG A 135 -10.66 10.78 -0.24
CA ARG A 135 -10.34 9.36 -0.07
C ARG A 135 -10.42 8.68 -1.43
N LEU A 136 -9.27 8.24 -1.94
CA LEU A 136 -9.19 7.37 -3.10
C LEU A 136 -9.73 5.98 -2.75
N ASN A 137 -10.63 5.46 -3.58
CA ASN A 137 -11.09 4.09 -3.46
C ASN A 137 -9.97 3.10 -3.83
N THR A 138 -10.08 1.85 -3.38
CA THR A 138 -9.08 0.79 -3.66
C THR A 138 -8.89 0.51 -5.15
N VAL A 139 -9.90 0.77 -5.98
CA VAL A 139 -9.80 0.66 -7.44
C VAL A 139 -9.02 1.83 -8.03
N GLU A 140 -9.26 3.04 -7.52
CA GLU A 140 -8.59 4.25 -7.98
C GLU A 140 -7.11 4.26 -7.60
N THR A 141 -6.77 3.78 -6.39
CA THR A 141 -5.37 3.64 -5.98
C THR A 141 -4.62 2.63 -6.87
N ARG A 142 -5.29 1.59 -7.36
CA ARG A 142 -4.70 0.61 -8.31
C ARG A 142 -4.53 1.19 -9.72
N ARG A 143 -5.42 2.09 -10.15
CA ARG A 143 -5.26 2.86 -11.40
C ARG A 143 -4.13 3.87 -11.31
N LEU A 144 -4.06 4.61 -10.20
CA LEU A 144 -2.96 5.54 -9.92
C LEU A 144 -1.60 4.81 -9.93
N ALA A 145 -1.52 3.65 -9.29
CA ALA A 145 -0.32 2.82 -9.34
C ALA A 145 0.06 2.45 -10.78
N PHE A 146 -0.91 2.04 -11.60
CA PHE A 146 -0.68 1.73 -13.01
C PHE A 146 -0.19 2.95 -13.81
N GLU A 147 -0.79 4.12 -13.62
CA GLU A 147 -0.36 5.38 -14.25
C GLU A 147 1.08 5.75 -13.87
N ILE A 148 1.45 5.60 -12.60
CA ILE A 148 2.83 5.85 -12.13
C ILE A 148 3.80 4.88 -12.80
N VAL A 149 3.43 3.61 -12.96
CA VAL A 149 4.30 2.66 -13.65
C VAL A 149 4.45 3.01 -15.13
N GLN A 150 3.37 3.40 -15.81
CA GLN A 150 3.43 3.85 -17.20
C GLN A 150 4.31 5.10 -17.37
N HIS A 151 4.16 6.08 -16.47
CA HIS A 151 4.97 7.30 -16.49
C HIS A 151 6.45 7.01 -16.28
N ASN A 152 6.77 6.05 -15.41
CA ASN A 152 8.15 5.67 -15.11
C ASN A 152 8.73 4.63 -16.07
N GLY A 153 7.92 4.10 -17.00
CA GLY A 153 8.34 3.10 -17.98
C GLY A 153 8.81 1.77 -17.39
N LEU A 154 8.28 1.34 -16.24
CA LEU A 154 8.70 0.05 -15.63
C LEU A 154 8.01 -1.14 -16.30
N GLU A 155 8.65 -2.30 -16.23
CA GLU A 155 8.09 -3.55 -16.77
C GLU A 155 6.90 -4.02 -15.93
N ILE A 156 5.78 -4.28 -16.61
CA ILE A 156 4.51 -4.66 -15.98
C ILE A 156 4.04 -6.03 -16.51
N PRO A 157 3.44 -6.91 -15.69
CA PRO A 157 2.74 -8.08 -16.20
C PRO A 157 1.57 -7.71 -17.14
N LEU A 158 1.34 -8.56 -18.15
CA LEU A 158 0.28 -8.37 -19.16
C LEU A 158 -1.12 -8.17 -18.55
N CYS A 159 -1.41 -8.83 -17.43
CA CYS A 159 -2.70 -8.71 -16.76
C CYS A 159 -3.02 -7.29 -16.27
N TRP A 160 -2.01 -6.46 -15.99
CA TRP A 160 -2.21 -5.05 -15.63
C TRP A 160 -2.49 -4.21 -16.86
N LEU A 161 -1.86 -4.50 -18.00
CA LEU A 161 -2.08 -3.80 -19.26
C LEU A 161 -3.51 -4.03 -19.78
N GLU A 162 -3.99 -5.28 -19.74
CA GLU A 162 -5.34 -5.64 -20.16
C GLU A 162 -6.42 -4.93 -19.33
N LYS A 163 -6.23 -4.89 -18.01
CA LYS A 163 -7.22 -4.33 -17.07
C LYS A 163 -7.02 -2.84 -16.80
N LYS A 164 -5.91 -2.26 -17.25
CA LYS A 164 -5.46 -0.89 -16.96
C LYS A 164 -5.45 -0.58 -15.46
N MET A 165 -5.08 -1.57 -14.65
CA MET A 165 -5.04 -1.46 -13.19
C MET A 165 -4.05 -2.46 -12.60
N ALA A 166 -3.44 -2.08 -11.47
CA ALA A 166 -2.61 -2.96 -10.65
C ALA A 166 -3.36 -4.17 -10.09
#